data_AF-A0A368YI69-F1
#
_entry.id   AF-A0A368YI69-F1
#
_cell.length_a   1.000
_cell.length_b   1.000
_cell.length_c   1.000
_cell.angle_alpha   90.00
_cell.angle_beta   90.00
_cell.angle_gamma   90.00
#
_symmetry.space_group_name_H-M   'P 1'
#
loop_
_entity.id
_entity.type
_entity.pdbx_description
1 polymer ?
#
loop_
_entity_poly.entity_id
_entity_poly.type
_entity_poly.pdbx_seq_one_letter_code
_entity_poly.pdbx_strand_id
1 'polypeptide(L)' 'MSDETFGIIFGIAAMLLVLWFYLVVPAQMASRRNRSPFLWVLISLFGSPILAILLLFAMGGCPPNGPGR' A
#
# COMPACT_ATOMS: atom_id res chain seq x y z
N MET A 1 -0.14 29.84 -19.10
CA MET A 1 -0.72 28.83 -18.19
C MET A 1 -0.88 29.54 -16.85
N SER A 2 -2.11 29.76 -16.40
CA SER A 2 -2.38 30.54 -15.18
C SER A 2 -2.03 29.75 -13.91
N ASP A 3 -1.63 30.43 -12.84
CA ASP A 3 -1.18 29.81 -11.57
C ASP A 3 -2.24 28.86 -10.96
N GLU A 4 -3.51 29.19 -11.15
CA GLU A 4 -4.67 28.38 -10.77
C GLU A 4 -4.77 27.04 -11.52
N THR A 5 -4.35 27.01 -12.79
CA THR A 5 -4.23 25.73 -13.53
C THR A 5 -3.16 24.85 -12.90
N PHE A 6 -2.05 25.45 -12.44
CA PHE A 6 -0.95 24.74 -11.79
C PHE A 6 -1.40 24.18 -10.43
N GLY A 7 -2.14 24.96 -9.65
CA GLY A 7 -2.72 24.52 -8.38
C GLY A 7 -3.68 23.33 -8.54
N ILE A 8 -4.53 23.35 -9.55
CA ILE A 8 -5.47 22.23 -9.84
C ILE A 8 -4.70 20.96 -10.22
N ILE A 9 -3.73 21.06 -11.14
CA ILE A 9 -2.92 19.91 -11.56
C ILE A 9 -2.15 19.33 -10.36
N PHE A 10 -1.56 20.21 -9.54
CA PHE A 10 -0.84 19.79 -8.34
C PHE A 10 -1.76 19.11 -7.32
N GLY A 11 -2.97 19.66 -7.10
CA GLY A 11 -3.97 19.05 -6.22
C GLY A 11 -4.41 17.67 -6.69
N ILE A 12 -4.66 17.51 -8.00
CA ILE A 12 -5.02 16.20 -8.59
C ILE A 12 -3.85 15.22 -8.45
N ALA A 13 -2.63 15.65 -8.76
CA ALA A 13 -1.44 14.82 -8.63
C ALA A 13 -1.20 14.36 -7.18
N ALA A 14 -1.35 15.27 -6.21
CA ALA A 14 -1.26 14.95 -4.79
C ALA A 14 -2.35 13.95 -4.36
N MET A 15 -3.59 14.13 -4.82
CA MET A 15 -4.69 13.23 -4.51
C MET A 15 -4.46 11.82 -5.10
N LEU A 16 -3.98 11.75 -6.34
CA LEU A 16 -3.59 10.48 -6.97
C LEU A 16 -2.42 9.81 -6.25
N LEU A 17 -1.45 10.58 -5.78
CA LEU A 17 -0.30 10.08 -5.01
C LEU A 17 -0.76 9.48 -3.67
N VAL A 18 -1.69 10.15 -2.97
CA VAL A 18 -2.29 9.63 -1.74
C VAL A 18 -3.03 8.32 -2.02
N LEU A 19 -3.89 8.29 -3.04
CA LEU A 19 -4.63 7.08 -3.40
C LEU A 19 -3.68 5.92 -3.76
N TRP A 20 -2.60 6.22 -4.49
CA TRP A 20 -1.56 5.26 -4.82
C TRP A 20 -0.87 4.69 -3.57
N PHE A 21 -0.53 5.53 -2.60
CA PHE A 21 0.06 5.10 -1.33
C PHE A 21 -0.86 4.20 -0.50
N TYR A 22 -2.17 4.47 -0.51
CA TYR A 22 -3.14 3.69 0.26
C TYR A 22 -3.54 2.36 -0.39
N LEU A 23 -3.55 2.29 -1.73
CA LEU A 23 -4.01 1.11 -2.46
C LEU A 23 -2.85 0.28 -3.02
N VAL A 24 -1.95 0.90 -3.79
CA VAL A 24 -0.97 0.17 -4.59
C VAL A 24 0.18 -0.34 -3.74
N VAL A 25 0.69 0.48 -2.83
CA VAL A 25 1.80 0.10 -1.93
C VAL A 25 1.48 -1.15 -1.09
N PRO A 26 0.36 -1.20 -0.34
CA PRO A 26 -0.01 -2.41 0.41
C PRO A 26 -0.39 -3.59 -0.50
N ALA A 27 -1.06 -3.36 -1.63
CA ALA A 27 -1.39 -4.42 -2.59
C ALA A 27 -0.13 -5.09 -3.17
N GLN A 28 0.86 -4.30 -3.58
CA GLN A 28 2.13 -4.80 -4.12
C GLN A 28 2.95 -5.54 -3.06
N MET A 29 3.00 -5.03 -1.82
CA MET A 29 3.69 -5.72 -0.74
C MET A 29 3.02 -7.05 -0.37
N ALA A 30 1.69 -7.10 -0.35
CA ALA A 30 0.93 -8.33 -0.09
C ALA A 30 1.12 -9.36 -1.21
N SER A 31 1.06 -8.91 -2.48
CA SER A 31 1.24 -9.77 -3.65
C SER A 31 2.63 -10.43 -3.68
N ARG A 32 3.70 -9.68 -3.37
CA ARG A 32 5.06 -10.23 -3.27
C ARG A 32 5.22 -11.29 -2.18
N ARG A 33 4.32 -11.31 -1.19
CA ARG A 33 4.31 -12.29 -0.09
C ARG A 33 3.27 -13.39 -0.25
N ASN A 34 2.69 -13.56 -1.45
CA ASN A 34 1.67 -14.57 -1.74
C ASN A 34 0.43 -14.45 -0.83
N ARG A 35 0.09 -13.23 -0.39
CA ARG A 35 -1.10 -12.95 0.44
C ARG A 35 -2.12 -12.14 -0.35
N SER A 36 -3.39 -12.27 0.01
CA SER A 36 -4.52 -11.64 -0.68
C SER A 36 -4.38 -10.11 -0.70
N PRO A 37 -4.13 -9.49 -1.87
CA PRO A 37 -3.89 -8.04 -1.96
C PRO A 37 -5.09 -7.23 -1.49
N PHE A 38 -6.30 -7.73 -1.75
CA PHE A 38 -7.55 -7.08 -1.40
C PHE A 38 -7.74 -6.90 0.12
N LEU A 39 -7.40 -7.93 0.91
CA LEU A 39 -7.54 -7.89 2.37
C LEU A 39 -6.59 -6.85 2.97
N TRP A 40 -5.39 -6.74 2.43
CA TRP A 40 -4.38 -5.78 2.88
C TRP A 40 -4.71 -4.33 2.53
N VAL A 41 -5.35 -4.11 1.39
CA VAL A 41 -5.89 -2.79 1.02
C VAL A 41 -7.04 -2.39 1.94
N LEU A 42 -7.90 -3.35 2.34
CA LEU A 42 -8.97 -3.07 3.30
C LEU A 42 -8.40 -2.69 4.68
N ILE A 43 -7.33 -3.38 5.11
CA ILE A 43 -6.61 -3.07 6.35
C ILE A 43 -5.92 -1.70 6.28
N SER A 44 -5.25 -1.35 5.17
CA SER A 44 -4.61 -0.03 5.02
C SER A 44 -5.64 1.11 5.00
N LEU A 45 -6.83 0.85 4.45
CA LEU A 45 -7.93 1.82 4.39
C LEU A 45 -8.54 2.12 5.76
N PHE A 46 -8.78 1.08 6.59
CA PHE A 46 -9.37 1.25 7.93
C PHE A 46 -8.34 1.55 9.03
N GLY A 47 -7.11 1.07 8.90
CA GLY A 47 -6.10 1.13 9.96
C GLY A 47 -5.05 2.24 9.82
N SER A 48 -4.78 2.71 8.60
CA SER A 48 -3.56 3.45 8.16
C SER A 48 -2.57 2.55 7.39
N PRO A 49 -1.94 3.04 6.31
CA PRO A 49 -0.90 2.32 5.57
C PRO A 49 0.29 1.93 6.46
N ILE A 50 0.59 2.72 7.51
CA ILE A 50 1.63 2.39 8.50
C ILE A 50 1.23 1.14 9.30
N LEU A 51 -0.05 1.04 9.67
CA LEU A 51 -0.58 -0.13 10.38
C LEU A 51 -0.50 -1.37 9.50
N ALA A 52 -0.81 -1.25 8.20
CA ALA A 52 -0.67 -2.36 7.25
C ALA A 52 0.78 -2.85 7.12
N ILE A 53 1.76 -1.93 7.12
CA ILE A 53 3.19 -2.28 7.12
C ILE A 53 3.57 -3.00 8.42
N LEU A 54 3.12 -2.51 9.57
CA LEU A 54 3.38 -3.13 10.87
C LEU A 54 2.72 -4.51 11.01
N LEU A 55 1.50 -4.69 10.51
CA LEU A 55 0.82 -5.99 10.45
C LEU A 55 1.56 -6.95 9.49
N LEU A 56 2.06 -6.47 8.34
CA LEU A 56 2.88 -7.27 7.41
C LEU A 56 4.20 -7.67 8.08
N PHE A 57 4.77 -6.81 8.91
CA PHE A 57 5.98 -7.08 9.67
C PHE A 57 5.72 -8.08 10.81
N ALA A 58 4.64 -7.89 11.55
CA ALA A 58 4.24 -8.73 12.69
C ALA A 58 3.80 -10.15 12.26
N MET A 59 3.22 -10.31 11.06
CA MET A 59 2.85 -11.65 10.57
C MET A 59 4.04 -12.51 10.13
N GLY A 60 5.26 -11.97 10.05
CA GLY A 60 6.45 -12.73 9.69
C GLY A 60 6.45 -13.18 8.21
N GLY A 61 7.62 -13.13 7.57
CA GLY A 61 7.78 -13.68 6.23
C GLY A 61 7.73 -15.21 6.27
N CYS A 62 6.91 -15.85 5.45
CA CYS A 62 7.13 -17.24 5.08
C CYS A 62 8.46 -17.27 4.28
N PRO A 63 9.50 -17.98 4.74
CA PRO A 63 10.70 -18.16 3.94
C PRO A 63 10.33 -19.00 2.70
N PRO A 64 10.80 -18.64 1.49
CA PRO A 64 10.57 -19.46 0.29
C PRO A 64 11.27 -20.84 0.36
N ASN A 65 12.08 -21.09 1.39
CA ASN A 65 12.65 -22.39 1.77
C ASN A 65 12.81 -22.47 3.30
N GLY A 66 11.70 -22.60 4.04
CA GLY A 66 11.80 -23.17 5.38
C GLY A 66 12.16 -24.66 5.24
N PRO A 67 13.11 -25.23 6.00
CA PRO A 67 13.37 -26.66 5.96
C PRO A 67 12.16 -27.39 6.55
N GLY A 68 11.19 -27.70 5.69
CA GLY A 68 10.34 -28.86 5.86
C GLY A 68 11.28 -30.07 5.85
N ARG A 69 11.63 -30.52 7.05
CA ARG A 69 11.86 -31.93 7.30
C ARG A 69 10.59 -32.70 6.96
#